data_AF-L9VFU3-F1
#
_entry.id   AF-L9VFU3-F1
#
_cell.length_a   1.000
_cell.length_b   1.000
_cell.length_c   1.000
_cell.angle_alpha   90.00
_cell.angle_beta   90.00
_cell.angle_gamma   90.00
#
_symmetry.space_group_name_H-M   'P 1'
#
loop_
_entity.id
_entity.type
_entity.pdbx_description
1 polymer ?
#
loop_
_entity_poly.entity_id
_entity_poly.type
_entity_poly.pdbx_seq_one_letter_code
_entity_poly.pdbx_strand_id
1 'polypeptide(L)'
;MSTDDRYGFGRRPTVDDVLEHPLLGLERSRTRIAIAGLLGLTALFAVSYAGSAVSIGGTPLETLTTRFDTLTKLLIALATATITILPFVYAVWNGGPLLSFAMALVPVFLGDIAAGQYVLGVDTVIALTVGAAACALALFATDVRRAGSLRPWNAARIDAVHLLVVTFAVLVAAAGVAQFVATQPPRNLEWYAPFSVLWLIPIGIVGAYWQAAIRTSIAVRAEEIEPDS
;
A
#
# COMPACT_ATOMS: atom_id res chain seq x y z
N MET A 1 -13.58 -39.71 24.66
CA MET A 1 -14.20 -38.46 25.16
C MET A 1 -13.22 -37.85 26.16
N SER A 2 -12.46 -36.84 25.72
CA SER A 2 -11.51 -36.05 26.51
C SER A 2 -11.31 -34.75 25.74
N THR A 3 -12.32 -33.89 25.84
CA THR A 3 -12.24 -32.47 25.51
C THR A 3 -11.32 -31.82 26.52
N ASP A 4 -10.12 -31.41 26.09
CA ASP A 4 -9.19 -30.69 26.93
C ASP A 4 -8.97 -29.29 26.35
N ASP A 5 -9.42 -28.34 27.15
CA ASP A 5 -9.50 -26.92 26.89
C ASP A 5 -8.12 -26.31 26.68
N ARG A 6 -7.86 -25.77 25.48
CA ARG A 6 -6.81 -24.77 25.26
C ARG A 6 -7.33 -23.60 24.45
N TYR A 7 -8.45 -23.02 24.89
CA TYR A 7 -8.79 -21.63 24.55
C TYR A 7 -7.89 -20.69 25.36
N GLY A 8 -6.68 -20.48 24.86
CA GLY A 8 -5.75 -19.48 25.39
C GLY A 8 -6.18 -18.06 25.01
N PHE A 9 -7.25 -17.55 25.63
CA PHE A 9 -7.52 -16.12 25.70
C PHE A 9 -6.47 -15.47 26.62
N GLY A 10 -5.38 -14.98 26.04
CA GLY A 10 -4.34 -14.30 26.83
C GLY A 10 -2.96 -14.16 26.20
N ARG A 11 -2.74 -14.59 24.94
CA ARG A 11 -1.47 -14.32 24.27
C ARG A 11 -1.42 -12.84 23.88
N ARG A 12 -0.61 -12.04 24.59
CA ARG A 12 -0.23 -10.71 24.10
C ARG A 12 0.38 -10.91 22.71
N PRO A 13 -0.13 -10.24 21.66
CA PRO A 13 0.47 -10.34 20.34
C PRO A 13 1.94 -9.93 20.48
N THR A 14 2.83 -10.87 20.15
CA THR A 14 4.25 -10.55 20.12
C THR A 14 4.55 -9.76 18.85
N VAL A 15 5.62 -8.97 18.84
CA VAL A 15 6.07 -8.26 17.63
C VAL A 15 6.25 -9.25 16.46
N ASP A 16 6.59 -10.49 16.78
CA ASP A 16 6.76 -11.56 15.82
C ASP A 16 5.45 -12.04 15.18
N ASP A 17 4.35 -12.10 15.95
CA ASP A 17 3.02 -12.44 15.41
C ASP A 17 2.53 -11.37 14.43
N VAL A 18 2.87 -10.09 14.67
CA VAL A 18 2.53 -8.99 13.77
C VAL A 18 3.31 -9.09 12.46
N LEU A 19 4.62 -9.38 12.53
CA LEU A 19 5.49 -9.48 11.35
C LEU A 19 5.19 -10.68 10.44
N GLU A 20 4.54 -11.70 10.98
CA GLU A 20 4.08 -12.89 10.25
C GLU A 20 2.67 -12.73 9.66
N HIS A 21 2.03 -11.58 9.88
CA HIS A 21 0.68 -11.36 9.38
C HIS A 21 0.65 -11.35 7.84
N PRO A 22 -0.25 -12.13 7.20
CA PRO A 22 -0.27 -12.29 5.74
C PRO A 22 -0.59 -11.00 4.98
N LEU A 23 -1.17 -10.00 5.66
CA LEU A 23 -1.34 -8.64 5.12
C LEU A 23 -0.04 -7.84 5.01
N LEU A 24 0.99 -8.18 5.79
CA LEU A 24 2.31 -7.52 5.75
C LEU A 24 3.26 -8.23 4.79
N GLY A 25 3.14 -9.54 4.61
CA GLY A 25 3.93 -10.30 3.64
C GLY A 25 3.98 -11.78 3.96
N LEU A 26 4.48 -12.58 3.02
CA LEU A 26 4.58 -14.03 3.15
C LEU A 26 5.81 -14.47 3.93
N GLU A 27 6.96 -13.82 3.72
CA GLU A 27 8.22 -14.15 4.40
C GLU A 27 8.60 -13.07 5.41
N ARG A 28 8.76 -13.47 6.68
CA ARG A 28 9.13 -12.59 7.79
C ARG A 28 10.46 -11.86 7.58
N SER A 29 11.45 -12.53 6.99
CA SER A 29 12.77 -11.92 6.70
C SER A 29 12.63 -10.74 5.74
N ARG A 30 11.84 -10.91 4.67
CA ARG A 30 11.56 -9.87 3.68
C ARG A 30 10.73 -8.74 4.27
N THR A 31 9.71 -9.05 5.07
CA THR A 31 8.91 -8.05 5.79
C THR A 31 9.78 -7.20 6.71
N ARG A 32 10.70 -7.81 7.45
CA ARG A 32 11.66 -7.09 8.31
C ARG A 32 12.59 -6.18 7.53
N ILE A 33 13.17 -6.65 6.43
CA ILE A 33 14.03 -5.83 5.57
C ILE A 33 13.25 -4.62 5.04
N ALA A 34 12.01 -4.84 4.62
CA ALA A 34 11.18 -3.79 4.06
C ALA A 34 10.77 -2.74 5.12
N ILE A 35 10.40 -3.17 6.32
CA ILE A 35 10.13 -2.27 7.45
C ILE A 35 11.40 -1.52 7.86
N ALA A 36 12.54 -2.21 7.98
CA ALA A 36 13.81 -1.58 8.33
C ALA A 36 14.23 -0.54 7.28
N GLY A 37 14.03 -0.85 5.99
CA GLY A 37 14.25 0.09 4.89
C GLY A 37 13.32 1.30 4.96
N LEU A 38 12.03 1.08 5.25
CA LEU A 38 11.06 2.16 5.42
C LEU A 38 11.39 3.05 6.63
N LEU A 39 11.82 2.46 7.75
CA LEU A 39 12.30 3.19 8.93
C LEU A 39 13.58 3.96 8.62
N GLY A 40 14.52 3.38 7.87
CA GLY A 40 15.73 4.06 7.43
C GLY A 40 15.45 5.26 6.55
N LEU A 41 14.52 5.12 5.59
CA LEU A 41 14.05 6.22 4.75
C LEU A 41 13.33 7.30 5.57
N THR A 42 12.50 6.90 6.53
CA THR A 42 11.83 7.81 7.46
C THR A 42 12.83 8.60 8.30
N ALA A 43 13.84 7.93 8.85
CA ALA A 43 14.90 8.57 9.62
C ALA A 43 15.73 9.52 8.75
N LEU A 44 16.06 9.12 7.52
CA LEU A 44 16.77 9.99 6.57
C LEU A 44 15.96 11.25 6.25
N PHE A 45 14.65 11.11 6.03
CA PHE A 45 13.75 12.23 5.80
C PHE A 45 13.69 13.17 7.02
N ALA A 46 13.51 12.61 8.22
CA ALA A 46 13.48 13.37 9.47
C ALA A 46 14.79 14.14 9.71
N VAL A 47 15.94 13.51 9.47
CA VAL A 47 17.26 14.15 9.58
C VAL A 47 17.42 15.25 8.53
N SER A 48 16.99 15.00 7.29
CA SER A 48 17.04 16.02 6.24
C SER A 48 16.18 17.24 6.58
N TYR A 49 14.97 17.03 7.09
CA TYR A 49 14.09 18.11 7.52
C TYR A 49 14.63 18.87 8.73
N ALA A 50 15.16 18.16 9.73
CA ALA A 50 15.82 18.78 10.87
C ALA A 50 17.00 19.66 10.39
N GLY A 51 17.77 19.18 9.40
CA GLY A 51 18.86 19.94 8.79
C GLY A 51 18.41 21.21 8.06
N SER A 52 17.25 21.18 7.38
CA SER A 52 16.71 22.37 6.70
C SER A 52 16.09 23.39 7.66
N ALA A 53 15.62 22.96 8.83
CA ALA A 53 15.05 23.82 9.86
C ALA A 53 16.11 24.53 10.73
N VAL A 54 17.39 24.14 10.65
CA VAL A 54 18.47 24.80 11.38
C VAL A 54 18.83 26.11 10.69
N SER A 55 18.66 27.22 11.42
CA SER A 55 19.12 28.56 11.02
C SER A 55 20.44 28.90 11.70
N ILE A 56 21.41 29.47 10.96
CA ILE A 56 22.61 30.09 11.54
C ILE A 56 22.47 31.60 11.38
N GLY A 57 22.29 32.34 12.48
CA GLY A 57 22.12 33.80 12.43
C GLY A 57 20.76 34.28 11.93
N GLY A 58 19.71 33.46 12.04
CA GLY A 58 18.33 33.83 11.67
C GLY A 58 18.02 33.70 10.17
N THR A 59 19.00 33.36 9.33
CA THR A 59 18.78 32.96 7.95
C THR A 59 18.66 31.43 7.85
N PRO A 60 17.61 30.90 7.20
CA PRO A 60 17.57 29.48 6.86
C PRO A 60 18.74 29.18 5.91
N LEU A 61 19.40 28.03 6.10
CA LEU A 61 20.56 27.58 5.31
C LEU A 61 20.26 27.37 3.80
N GLU A 62 19.02 27.62 3.37
CA GLU A 62 18.47 27.34 2.03
C GLU A 62 19.19 28.01 0.85
N THR A 63 20.08 28.98 1.04
CA THR A 63 20.44 29.89 -0.07
C THR A 63 21.89 29.86 -0.59
N LEU A 64 22.82 29.03 -0.09
CA LEU A 64 24.24 29.33 -0.35
C LEU A 64 25.18 28.28 -0.97
N THR A 65 24.75 27.09 -1.41
CA THR A 65 25.66 26.24 -2.22
C THR A 65 24.99 25.27 -3.20
N THR A 66 25.58 25.10 -4.39
CA THR A 66 25.23 24.13 -5.44
C THR A 66 25.18 22.67 -4.93
N ARG A 67 25.90 22.37 -3.84
CA ARG A 67 25.91 21.04 -3.20
C ARG A 67 24.61 20.72 -2.48
N PHE A 68 23.94 21.73 -1.92
CA PHE A 68 22.65 21.55 -1.25
C PHE A 68 21.51 21.30 -2.25
N ASP A 69 21.59 21.94 -3.43
CA ASP A 69 20.67 21.72 -4.55
C ASP A 69 20.78 20.26 -5.09
N THR A 70 22.00 19.73 -5.22
CA THR A 70 22.22 18.33 -5.63
C THR A 70 21.69 17.33 -4.60
N LEU A 71 21.89 17.58 -3.29
CA LEU A 71 21.37 16.73 -2.22
C LEU A 71 19.84 16.72 -2.20
N THR A 72 19.22 17.89 -2.37
CA THR A 72 17.76 18.04 -2.41
C THR A 72 17.17 17.29 -3.62
N LYS A 73 17.79 17.41 -4.80
CA LYS A 73 17.38 16.65 -6.00
C LYS A 73 17.47 15.14 -5.78
N LEU A 74 18.53 14.68 -5.14
CA LEU A 74 18.71 13.25 -4.85
C LEU A 74 17.66 12.74 -3.87
N LEU A 75 17.32 13.51 -2.85
CA LEU A 75 16.26 13.18 -1.90
C LEU A 75 14.88 13.15 -2.56
N ILE A 76 14.57 14.12 -3.42
CA ILE A 76 13.32 14.13 -4.20
C ILE A 76 13.25 12.91 -5.12
N ALA A 77 14.34 12.59 -5.82
CA ALA A 77 14.39 11.41 -6.69
C ALA A 77 14.22 10.11 -5.89
N LEU A 78 14.86 10.01 -4.73
CA LEU A 78 14.74 8.85 -3.82
C LEU A 78 13.33 8.73 -3.25
N ALA A 79 12.71 9.84 -2.83
CA ALA A 79 11.33 9.86 -2.35
C ALA A 79 10.37 9.45 -3.47
N THR A 80 10.55 9.99 -4.68
CA THR A 80 9.76 9.63 -5.86
C THR A 80 9.87 8.13 -6.16
N ALA A 81 11.09 7.58 -6.18
CA ALA A 81 11.30 6.14 -6.38
C ALA A 81 10.67 5.30 -5.26
N THR A 82 10.73 5.79 -4.01
CA THR A 82 10.12 5.12 -2.85
C THR A 82 8.60 5.09 -2.94
N ILE A 83 7.98 6.16 -3.45
CA ILE A 83 6.54 6.25 -3.63
C ILE A 83 6.08 5.44 -4.84
N THR A 84 6.85 5.44 -5.94
CA THR A 84 6.38 4.94 -7.24
C THR A 84 6.86 3.55 -7.62
N ILE A 85 8.00 3.09 -7.11
CA ILE A 85 8.63 1.82 -7.53
C ILE A 85 8.60 0.79 -6.41
N LEU A 86 9.05 1.18 -5.22
CA LEU A 86 9.22 0.28 -4.08
C LEU A 86 7.94 -0.49 -3.67
N PRO A 87 6.73 0.12 -3.69
CA PRO A 87 5.48 -0.56 -3.37
C PRO A 87 5.19 -1.76 -4.28
N PHE A 88 5.46 -1.60 -5.58
CA PHE A 88 5.26 -2.65 -6.59
C PHE A 88 6.33 -3.74 -6.46
N VAL A 89 7.59 -3.35 -6.25
CA VAL A 89 8.68 -4.31 -6.00
C VAL A 89 8.33 -5.17 -4.79
N TYR A 90 7.88 -4.55 -3.69
CA TYR A 90 7.48 -5.28 -2.49
C TYR A 90 6.24 -6.16 -2.72
N ALA A 91 5.25 -5.65 -3.47
CA ALA A 91 4.04 -6.40 -3.81
C ALA A 91 4.38 -7.71 -4.53
N VAL A 92 5.23 -7.64 -5.55
CA VAL A 92 5.67 -8.82 -6.31
C VAL A 92 6.59 -9.70 -5.47
N TRP A 93 7.51 -9.11 -4.71
CA TRP A 93 8.54 -9.85 -3.99
C TRP A 93 8.03 -10.56 -2.74
N ASN A 94 7.13 -9.97 -1.95
CA ASN A 94 6.67 -10.53 -0.67
C ASN A 94 5.14 -10.58 -0.49
N GLY A 95 4.36 -9.85 -1.29
CA GLY A 95 2.91 -10.10 -1.41
C GLY A 95 2.03 -9.54 -0.29
N GLY A 96 2.55 -8.64 0.55
CA GLY A 96 1.81 -8.01 1.65
C GLY A 96 1.01 -6.79 1.20
N PRO A 97 -0.33 -6.88 1.03
CA PRO A 97 -1.11 -5.80 0.43
C PRO A 97 -1.11 -4.52 1.26
N LEU A 98 -1.22 -4.65 2.58
CA LEU A 98 -1.29 -3.49 3.47
C LEU A 98 0.07 -2.78 3.57
N LEU A 99 1.17 -3.54 3.63
CA LEU A 99 2.50 -2.95 3.67
C LEU A 99 2.88 -2.31 2.33
N SER A 100 2.54 -2.93 1.20
CA SER A 100 2.66 -2.31 -0.13
C SER A 100 1.88 -0.99 -0.22
N PHE A 101 0.65 -0.95 0.29
CA PHE A 101 -0.15 0.27 0.35
C PHE A 101 0.54 1.36 1.20
N ALA A 102 0.98 0.99 2.41
CA ALA A 102 1.60 1.91 3.36
C ALA A 102 2.94 2.47 2.85
N MET A 103 3.73 1.70 2.11
CA MET A 103 5.02 2.15 1.57
C MET A 103 4.91 3.38 0.68
N ALA A 104 3.83 3.49 -0.11
CA ALA A 104 3.60 4.67 -0.94
C ALA A 104 3.20 5.89 -0.09
N LEU A 105 2.45 5.65 0.99
CA LEU A 105 1.84 6.71 1.81
C LEU A 105 2.77 7.30 2.86
N VAL A 106 3.61 6.49 3.50
CA VAL A 106 4.44 6.93 4.64
C VAL A 106 5.32 8.14 4.30
N PRO A 107 6.07 8.17 3.16
CA PRO A 107 6.89 9.31 2.83
C PRO A 107 6.08 10.60 2.64
N VAL A 108 4.90 10.51 2.00
CA VAL A 108 4.05 11.68 1.75
C VAL A 108 3.40 12.17 3.03
N PHE A 109 2.89 11.26 3.87
CA PHE A 109 2.26 11.64 5.13
C PHE A 109 3.24 12.36 6.08
N LEU A 110 4.51 11.92 6.10
CA LEU A 110 5.56 12.61 6.83
C LEU A 110 5.88 13.99 6.24
N GLY A 111 5.90 14.11 4.92
CA GLY A 111 6.07 15.39 4.23
C GLY A 111 4.94 16.38 4.53
N ASP A 112 3.69 15.93 4.41
CA ASP A 112 2.49 16.73 4.67
C ASP A 112 2.47 17.24 6.12
N ILE A 113 2.75 16.37 7.09
CA ILE A 113 2.87 16.74 8.51
C ILE A 113 3.99 17.76 8.72
N ALA A 114 5.17 17.52 8.14
CA ALA A 114 6.32 18.40 8.29
C ALA A 114 6.10 19.79 7.65
N ALA A 115 5.29 19.85 6.59
CA ALA A 115 4.87 21.08 5.93
C ALA A 115 3.67 21.76 6.62
N GLY A 116 3.08 21.13 7.65
CA GLY A 116 1.85 21.61 8.30
C GLY A 116 0.64 21.62 7.37
N GLN A 117 0.68 20.84 6.29
CA GLN A 117 -0.41 20.74 5.31
C GLN A 117 -1.32 19.57 5.68
N TYR A 118 -2.62 19.87 5.80
CA TYR A 118 -3.67 18.87 6.10
C TYR A 118 -4.63 18.69 4.92
N VAL A 119 -4.27 19.21 3.75
CA VAL A 119 -5.07 19.15 2.53
C VAL A 119 -4.45 18.10 1.61
N LEU A 120 -5.29 17.32 0.93
CA LEU A 120 -4.84 16.36 -0.09
C LEU A 120 -4.12 17.09 -1.22
N GLY A 121 -2.80 16.94 -1.28
CA GLY A 121 -1.96 17.44 -2.37
C GLY A 121 -1.90 16.47 -3.55
N VAL A 122 -1.24 16.91 -4.63
CA VAL A 122 -0.96 16.08 -5.81
C VAL A 122 -0.20 14.82 -5.39
N ASP A 123 0.82 14.98 -4.53
CA ASP A 123 1.68 13.88 -4.07
C ASP A 123 0.90 12.85 -3.25
N THR A 124 -0.03 13.29 -2.39
CA THR A 124 -0.88 12.40 -1.59
C THR A 124 -1.78 11.55 -2.47
N VAL A 125 -2.34 12.15 -3.54
CA VAL A 125 -3.22 11.46 -4.49
C VAL A 125 -2.46 10.51 -5.39
N ILE A 126 -1.24 10.85 -5.79
CA ILE A 126 -0.32 9.93 -6.47
C ILE A 126 -0.01 8.75 -5.56
N ALA A 127 0.36 8.99 -4.29
CA ALA A 127 0.65 7.93 -3.32
C ALA A 127 -0.56 7.03 -3.05
N LEU A 128 -1.77 7.58 -2.94
CA LEU A 128 -3.00 6.79 -2.80
C LEU A 128 -3.24 5.90 -4.03
N THR A 129 -3.03 6.44 -5.23
CA THR A 129 -3.22 5.71 -6.49
C THR A 129 -2.19 4.59 -6.64
N VAL A 130 -0.91 4.89 -6.41
CA VAL A 130 0.18 3.91 -6.46
C VAL A 130 -0.01 2.85 -5.38
N GLY A 131 -0.31 3.27 -4.15
CA GLY A 131 -0.56 2.38 -3.03
C GLY A 131 -1.71 1.42 -3.32
N ALA A 132 -2.84 1.92 -3.84
CA ALA A 132 -3.98 1.09 -4.21
C ALA A 132 -3.62 0.06 -5.29
N ALA A 133 -2.88 0.47 -6.32
CA ALA A 133 -2.42 -0.43 -7.37
C ALA A 133 -1.44 -1.49 -6.85
N ALA A 134 -0.47 -1.11 -6.03
CA ALA A 134 0.49 -2.04 -5.41
C ALA A 134 -0.18 -3.00 -4.44
N CYS A 135 -1.16 -2.53 -3.66
CA CYS A 135 -1.97 -3.34 -2.74
C CYS A 135 -2.74 -4.44 -3.50
N ALA A 136 -3.43 -4.08 -4.58
CA ALA A 136 -4.12 -5.03 -5.44
C ALA A 136 -3.15 -6.01 -6.11
N LEU A 137 -2.01 -5.51 -6.61
CA LEU A 137 -0.98 -6.36 -7.20
C LEU A 137 -0.41 -7.36 -6.19
N ALA A 138 -0.23 -6.97 -4.93
CA ALA A 138 0.28 -7.84 -3.88
C ALA A 138 -0.67 -9.01 -3.60
N LEU A 139 -1.99 -8.76 -3.58
CA LEU A 139 -3.00 -9.81 -3.48
C LEU A 139 -2.85 -10.81 -4.63
N PHE A 140 -2.83 -10.31 -5.86
CA PHE A 140 -2.68 -11.16 -7.05
C PHE A 140 -1.37 -11.95 -7.04
N ALA A 141 -0.24 -11.31 -6.76
CA ALA A 141 1.07 -11.95 -6.71
C ALA A 141 1.17 -13.01 -5.61
N THR A 142 0.51 -12.80 -4.47
CA THR A 142 0.40 -13.79 -3.40
C THR A 142 -0.38 -15.01 -3.85
N ASP A 143 -1.53 -14.82 -4.48
CA ASP A 143 -2.36 -15.95 -4.88
C ASP A 143 -1.81 -16.68 -6.10
N VAL A 144 -1.15 -15.99 -7.04
CA VAL A 144 -0.41 -16.65 -8.13
C VAL A 144 0.64 -17.61 -7.56
N ARG A 145 1.37 -17.19 -6.52
CA ARG A 145 2.37 -18.04 -5.85
C ARG A 145 1.74 -19.20 -5.10
N ARG A 146 0.61 -18.99 -4.43
CA ARG A 146 -0.11 -20.04 -3.69
C ARG A 146 -0.76 -21.06 -4.64
N ALA A 147 -1.34 -20.60 -5.74
CA ALA A 147 -2.05 -21.43 -6.71
C ALA A 147 -1.11 -22.07 -7.75
N GLY A 148 0.10 -21.52 -7.95
CA GLY A 148 0.98 -21.91 -9.05
C GLY A 148 0.42 -21.58 -10.45
N SER A 149 -0.50 -20.62 -10.55
CA SER A 149 -1.24 -20.31 -11.78
C SER A 149 -1.46 -18.81 -11.96
N LEU A 150 -1.39 -18.34 -13.21
CA LEU A 150 -1.71 -16.96 -13.60
C LEU A 150 -3.22 -16.66 -13.58
N ARG A 151 -4.06 -17.67 -13.35
CA ARG A 151 -5.49 -17.52 -13.11
C ARG A 151 -5.82 -17.99 -11.68
N PRO A 152 -5.27 -17.33 -10.64
CA PRO A 152 -5.38 -17.79 -9.27
C PRO A 152 -6.83 -17.90 -8.80
N TRP A 153 -7.70 -17.02 -9.29
CA TRP A 153 -9.13 -17.00 -8.98
C TRP A 153 -9.91 -18.25 -9.42
N ASN A 154 -9.35 -19.12 -10.27
CA ASN A 154 -9.97 -20.40 -10.64
C ASN A 154 -9.51 -21.58 -9.78
N ALA A 155 -8.39 -21.46 -9.08
CA ALA A 155 -7.69 -22.58 -8.46
C ALA A 155 -7.42 -22.38 -6.96
N ALA A 156 -7.19 -21.15 -6.51
CA ALA A 156 -7.04 -20.83 -5.11
C ALA A 156 -8.40 -20.60 -4.46
N ARG A 157 -8.55 -21.09 -3.22
CA ARG A 157 -9.62 -20.66 -2.33
C ARG A 157 -9.44 -19.17 -2.06
N ILE A 158 -10.40 -18.36 -2.52
CA ILE A 158 -10.37 -16.90 -2.35
C ILE A 158 -10.43 -16.59 -0.84
N ASP A 159 -9.43 -15.89 -0.34
CA ASP A 159 -9.41 -15.39 1.02
C ASP A 159 -10.27 -14.11 1.11
N ALA A 160 -11.48 -14.27 1.65
CA ALA A 160 -12.46 -13.19 1.71
C ALA A 160 -11.98 -12.00 2.56
N VAL A 161 -11.19 -12.24 3.60
CA VAL A 161 -10.67 -11.17 4.47
C VAL A 161 -9.66 -10.32 3.72
N HIS A 162 -8.73 -10.96 3.00
CA HIS A 162 -7.74 -10.23 2.20
C HIS A 162 -8.41 -9.45 1.07
N LEU A 163 -9.38 -10.05 0.38
CA LEU A 163 -10.14 -9.35 -0.67
C LEU A 163 -10.89 -8.13 -0.11
N LEU A 164 -11.53 -8.25 1.05
CA LEU A 164 -12.24 -7.14 1.70
C LEU A 164 -11.28 -6.01 2.10
N VAL A 165 -10.14 -6.33 2.71
CA VAL A 165 -9.13 -5.33 3.12
C VAL A 165 -8.59 -4.57 1.91
N VAL A 166 -8.23 -5.28 0.84
CA VAL A 166 -7.76 -4.66 -0.40
C VAL A 166 -8.84 -3.80 -1.03
N THR A 167 -10.08 -4.30 -1.10
CA THR A 167 -11.22 -3.54 -1.62
C THR A 167 -11.43 -2.26 -0.82
N PHE A 168 -11.38 -2.33 0.51
CA PHE A 168 -11.52 -1.15 1.37
C PHE A 168 -10.40 -0.13 1.14
N ALA A 169 -9.15 -0.56 1.06
CA ALA A 169 -8.01 0.32 0.78
C ALA A 169 -8.17 1.02 -0.59
N VAL A 170 -8.59 0.27 -1.62
CA VAL A 170 -8.86 0.81 -2.96
C VAL A 170 -10.01 1.82 -2.93
N LEU A 171 -11.09 1.56 -2.18
CA LEU A 171 -12.22 2.49 -2.04
C LEU A 171 -11.84 3.78 -1.31
N VAL A 172 -11.05 3.68 -0.22
CA VAL A 172 -10.54 4.86 0.49
C VAL A 172 -9.67 5.71 -0.42
N ALA A 173 -8.77 5.08 -1.18
CA ALA A 173 -7.97 5.78 -2.18
C ALA A 173 -8.85 6.45 -3.25
N ALA A 174 -9.85 5.74 -3.78
CA ALA A 174 -10.74 6.26 -4.80
C ALA A 174 -11.55 7.46 -4.29
N ALA A 175 -12.05 7.40 -3.06
CA ALA A 175 -12.75 8.51 -2.43
C ALA A 175 -11.83 9.74 -2.25
N GLY A 176 -10.59 9.53 -1.78
CA GLY A 176 -9.60 10.60 -1.65
C GLY A 176 -9.25 11.25 -2.99
N VAL A 177 -9.04 10.45 -4.04
CA VAL A 177 -8.77 10.94 -5.39
C VAL A 177 -9.99 11.66 -5.97
N ALA A 178 -11.21 11.15 -5.78
CA ALA A 178 -12.43 11.80 -6.24
C ALA A 178 -12.63 13.16 -5.58
N GLN A 179 -12.37 13.28 -4.27
CA GLN A 179 -12.41 14.56 -3.56
C GLN A 179 -11.38 15.55 -4.12
N PHE A 180 -10.17 15.09 -4.42
CA PHE A 180 -9.14 15.92 -5.06
C PHE A 180 -9.59 16.40 -6.45
N VAL A 181 -10.05 15.49 -7.31
CA VAL A 181 -10.52 15.84 -8.66
C VAL A 181 -11.68 16.83 -8.62
N ALA A 182 -12.56 16.73 -7.62
CA ALA A 182 -13.72 17.62 -7.47
C ALA A 182 -13.36 19.03 -6.97
N THR A 183 -12.20 19.23 -6.33
CA THR A 183 -11.88 20.49 -5.62
C THR A 183 -10.67 21.23 -6.16
N GLN A 184 -9.85 20.60 -7.00
CA GLN A 184 -8.55 21.14 -7.41
C GLN A 184 -8.60 21.81 -8.79
N PRO A 185 -7.77 22.85 -9.02
CA PRO A 185 -7.69 23.52 -10.31
C PRO A 185 -7.10 22.61 -11.40
N PRO A 186 -7.42 22.84 -12.69
CA PRO A 186 -7.02 21.97 -13.80
C PRO A 186 -5.52 21.67 -13.89
N ARG A 187 -4.68 22.66 -13.54
CA ARG A 187 -3.22 22.51 -13.52
C ARG A 187 -2.76 21.35 -12.63
N ASN A 188 -3.42 21.11 -11.49
CA ASN A 188 -3.07 20.02 -10.58
C ASN A 188 -3.48 18.66 -11.15
N LEU A 189 -4.53 18.62 -11.98
CA LEU A 189 -5.01 17.40 -12.64
C LEU A 189 -4.07 16.95 -13.76
N GLU A 190 -3.44 17.89 -14.47
CA GLU A 190 -2.43 17.58 -15.51
C GLU A 190 -1.23 16.83 -14.93
N TRP A 191 -0.77 17.20 -13.74
CA TRP A 191 0.31 16.50 -13.04
C TRP A 191 -0.10 15.11 -12.55
N TYR A 192 -1.37 14.92 -12.21
CA TYR A 192 -1.90 13.62 -11.79
C TYR A 192 -2.19 12.68 -12.97
N ALA A 193 -2.52 13.22 -14.15
CA ALA A 193 -3.02 12.44 -15.29
C ALA A 193 -2.19 11.19 -15.66
N PRO A 194 -0.83 11.23 -15.69
CA PRO A 194 -0.03 10.05 -15.99
C PRO A 194 -0.24 8.89 -15.01
N PHE A 195 -0.48 9.19 -13.74
CA PHE A 195 -0.67 8.20 -12.68
C PHE A 195 -2.08 7.61 -12.67
N SER A 196 -3.06 8.30 -13.26
CA SER A 196 -4.44 7.80 -13.33
C SER A 196 -4.58 6.46 -14.06
N VAL A 197 -3.66 6.16 -14.99
CA VAL A 197 -3.60 4.86 -15.71
C VAL A 197 -3.42 3.69 -14.74
N LEU A 198 -2.79 3.91 -13.58
CA LEU A 198 -2.60 2.86 -12.58
C LEU A 198 -3.91 2.34 -11.98
N TRP A 199 -5.03 3.08 -12.10
CA TRP A 199 -6.36 2.60 -11.69
C TRP A 199 -6.81 1.35 -12.43
N LEU A 200 -6.27 1.08 -13.63
CA LEU A 200 -6.56 -0.15 -14.37
C LEU A 200 -6.16 -1.40 -13.58
N ILE A 201 -5.11 -1.32 -12.75
CA ILE A 201 -4.59 -2.45 -11.96
C ILE A 201 -5.59 -2.85 -10.86
N PRO A 202 -5.96 -1.98 -9.90
CA PRO A 202 -6.90 -2.36 -8.84
C PRO A 202 -8.29 -2.64 -9.40
N ILE A 203 -8.77 -1.91 -10.42
CA ILE A 203 -10.07 -2.21 -11.06
C ILE A 203 -10.07 -3.62 -11.66
N GLY A 204 -9.03 -3.96 -12.44
CA GLY A 204 -8.92 -5.27 -13.08
C GLY A 204 -8.81 -6.42 -12.08
N ILE A 205 -7.92 -6.28 -11.08
CA ILE A 205 -7.68 -7.34 -10.09
C ILE A 205 -8.89 -7.49 -9.17
N VAL A 206 -9.33 -6.43 -8.49
CA VAL A 206 -10.43 -6.50 -7.52
C VAL A 206 -11.73 -6.93 -8.23
N GLY A 207 -11.98 -6.41 -9.45
CA GLY A 207 -13.12 -6.82 -10.27
C GLY A 207 -13.11 -8.30 -10.62
N ALA A 208 -11.98 -8.85 -11.08
CA ALA A 208 -11.87 -10.27 -11.40
C ALA A 208 -12.09 -11.17 -10.17
N TYR A 209 -11.56 -10.77 -9.01
CA TYR A 209 -11.73 -11.52 -7.76
C TYR A 209 -13.18 -11.52 -7.27
N TRP A 210 -13.86 -10.37 -7.29
CA TRP A 210 -15.28 -10.32 -6.92
C TRP A 210 -16.16 -11.08 -7.91
N GLN A 211 -15.86 -11.00 -9.21
CA GLN A 211 -16.56 -11.81 -10.21
C GLN A 211 -16.44 -13.31 -9.91
N ALA A 212 -15.23 -13.78 -9.57
CA ALA A 212 -14.99 -15.17 -9.19
C ALA A 212 -15.71 -15.55 -7.90
N ALA A 213 -15.63 -14.71 -6.85
CA ALA A 213 -16.30 -14.93 -5.58
C ALA A 213 -17.83 -14.99 -5.70
N ILE A 214 -18.43 -14.15 -6.55
CA ILE A 214 -19.87 -14.18 -6.82
C ILE A 214 -20.23 -15.49 -7.55
N ARG A 215 -19.47 -15.89 -8.58
CA ARG A 215 -19.72 -17.13 -9.32
C ARG A 215 -19.67 -18.37 -8.41
N THR A 216 -18.67 -18.46 -7.53
CA THR A 216 -18.56 -19.58 -6.60
C THR A 216 -19.70 -19.59 -5.59
N SER A 217 -20.10 -18.42 -5.06
CA SER A 217 -21.23 -18.33 -4.13
C SER A 217 -22.57 -18.76 -4.75
N ILE A 218 -22.77 -18.49 -6.05
CA ILE A 218 -23.97 -18.91 -6.78
C ILE A 218 -23.96 -20.43 -7.01
N ALA A 219 -22.82 -21.00 -7.40
CA ALA A 219 -22.69 -22.44 -7.62
C ALA A 219 -22.97 -23.25 -6.35
N VAL A 220 -22.39 -22.83 -5.21
CA VAL A 220 -22.62 -23.51 -3.91
C VAL A 220 -24.10 -23.45 -3.50
N ARG A 221 -24.77 -22.30 -3.70
CA ARG A 221 -26.21 -22.18 -3.40
C ARG A 221 -27.08 -23.06 -4.29
N ALA A 222 -26.69 -23.27 -5.54
CA ALA A 222 -27.44 -24.14 -6.44
C ALA A 222 -27.36 -25.61 -5.98
N GLU A 223 -26.17 -26.08 -5.58
CA GLU A 223 -25.95 -27.43 -5.04
C GLU A 223 -26.71 -27.67 -3.72
N GLU A 224 -26.83 -26.66 -2.85
CA GLU A 224 -27.61 -26.75 -1.60
C GLU A 224 -29.13 -26.81 -1.80
N ILE A 225 -29.64 -26.39 -2.97
CA ILE A 225 -31.07 -26.42 -3.31
C ILE A 225 -31.46 -27.74 -4.00
N GLU A 226 -30.49 -28.46 -4.57
CA GLU A 226 -30.65 -29.74 -5.26
C GLU A 226 -30.44 -31.04 -4.41
N PRO A 227 -30.59 -31.13 -3.05
CA PRO A 227 -30.37 -32.40 -2.35
C PRO A 227 -31.51 -33.43 -2.38
N ASP A 228 -32.67 -33.16 -3.01
CA ASP A 228 -33.89 -33.96 -2.81
C ASP A 228 -34.73 -34.26 -4.08
N SER A 229 -34.10 -34.33 -5.27
CA SER A 229 -34.77 -34.79 -6.50
C SER A 229 -34.27 -36.16 -6.99
#